data_AF-F2TTU0-F1
#
_entry.id   AF-F2TTU0-F1
#
_cell.length_a   1.000
_cell.length_b   1.000
_cell.length_c   1.000
_cell.angle_alpha   90.00
_cell.angle_beta   90.00
_cell.angle_gamma   90.00
#
_symmetry.space_group_name_H-M   'P 1'
#
loop_
_entity.id
_entity.type
_entity.pdbx_description
1 polymer ?
#
loop_
_entity_poly.entity_id
_entity_poly.type
_entity_poly.pdbx_seq_one_letter_code
_entity_poly.pdbx_strand_id
1 'polypeptide(L)'
;MYRACQAIKNITTSTGKQIAVAYVTKTDTWERAFLSQSIQNEFATVAEKYKDTLKPETIKVAMKEAEHPSQNDPVRHFTAFELDEDENVVASKHYYK
;
A
#
# COMPACT_ATOMS: atom_id res chain seq x y z
N MET A 1 -1.27 -7.65 12.72
CA MET A 1 -0.54 -8.07 11.50
C MET A 1 -1.50 -8.08 10.31
N TYR A 2 -0.97 -8.03 9.09
CA TYR A 2 -1.74 -8.16 7.84
C TYR A 2 -2.47 -9.52 7.79
N ARG A 3 -3.70 -9.53 7.25
CA ARG A 3 -4.48 -10.77 7.06
C ARG A 3 -5.07 -10.92 5.66
N ALA A 4 -5.54 -9.84 5.06
CA ALA A 4 -6.08 -9.86 3.70
C ALA A 4 -6.05 -8.48 3.05
N CYS A 5 -6.05 -8.46 1.73
CA CYS A 5 -6.20 -7.27 0.91
C CYS A 5 -7.11 -7.52 -0.29
N GLN A 6 -7.49 -6.43 -0.96
CA GLN A 6 -8.11 -6.46 -2.26
C GLN A 6 -7.31 -5.63 -3.26
N ALA A 7 -7.12 -6.16 -4.46
CA ALA A 7 -6.39 -5.51 -5.54
C ALA A 7 -7.13 -4.27 -6.07
N ILE A 8 -6.35 -3.26 -6.45
CA ILE A 8 -6.79 -2.04 -7.12
C ILE A 8 -6.37 -2.09 -8.59
N LYS A 9 -5.05 -2.16 -8.85
CA LYS A 9 -4.47 -2.24 -10.20
C LYS A 9 -3.02 -2.73 -10.13
N ASN A 10 -2.43 -3.08 -11.27
CA ASN A 10 -0.99 -3.29 -11.38
C ASN A 10 -0.28 -2.02 -11.84
N ILE A 11 0.96 -1.84 -11.40
CA ILE A 11 1.87 -0.78 -11.84
C ILE A 11 3.19 -1.38 -12.30
N THR A 12 3.91 -0.66 -13.18
CA THR A 12 5.19 -1.14 -13.73
C THR A 12 6.31 -0.23 -13.25
N THR A 13 7.25 -0.82 -12.52
CA THR A 13 8.50 -0.15 -12.12
C THR A 13 9.34 0.23 -13.35
N SER A 14 10.30 1.13 -13.17
CA SER A 14 11.21 1.56 -14.24
C SER A 14 12.09 0.41 -14.76
N THR A 15 12.27 -0.66 -13.99
CA THR A 15 12.98 -1.88 -14.42
C THR A 15 12.06 -2.91 -15.11
N GLY A 16 10.79 -2.59 -15.32
CA GLY A 16 9.81 -3.48 -15.96
C GLY A 16 9.13 -4.49 -15.03
N LYS A 17 9.48 -4.51 -13.74
CA LYS A 17 8.80 -5.37 -12.74
C LYS A 17 7.36 -4.90 -12.54
N GLN A 18 6.41 -5.84 -12.60
CA GLN A 18 5.01 -5.61 -12.25
C GLN A 18 4.82 -5.66 -10.73
N ILE A 19 4.07 -4.71 -10.19
CA ILE A 19 3.72 -4.63 -8.77
C ILE A 19 2.20 -4.49 -8.65
N ALA A 20 1.59 -5.36 -7.85
CA ALA A 20 0.17 -5.24 -7.54
C ALA A 20 -0.06 -4.14 -6.49
N VAL A 21 -0.91 -3.17 -6.79
CA VAL A 21 -1.37 -2.17 -5.83
C VAL A 21 -2.71 -2.63 -5.26
N ALA A 22 -2.83 -2.64 -3.94
CA ALA A 22 -3.96 -3.17 -3.21
C ALA A 22 -4.32 -2.28 -2.00
N TYR A 23 -5.40 -2.61 -1.31
CA TYR A 23 -5.69 -2.06 0.02
C TYR A 23 -6.00 -3.18 1.00
N VAL A 24 -5.59 -3.01 2.26
CA VAL A 24 -5.82 -3.98 3.32
C VAL A 24 -7.30 -3.97 3.69
N THR A 25 -7.93 -5.14 3.63
CA THR A 25 -9.31 -5.38 4.05
C THR A 25 -9.37 -5.94 5.46
N LYS A 26 -8.31 -6.61 5.91
CA LYS A 26 -8.28 -7.23 7.24
C LYS A 26 -6.88 -7.22 7.86
N THR A 27 -6.86 -6.93 9.16
CA THR A 27 -5.72 -7.16 10.05
C THR A 27 -6.18 -7.99 11.25
N ASP A 28 -5.27 -8.29 12.17
CA ASP A 28 -5.63 -8.92 13.45
C ASP A 28 -6.60 -8.11 14.30
N THR A 29 -6.62 -6.78 14.15
CA THR A 29 -7.33 -5.88 15.07
C THR A 29 -8.56 -5.22 14.45
N TRP A 30 -8.68 -5.23 13.12
CA TRP A 30 -9.79 -4.60 12.43
C TRP A 30 -10.04 -5.21 11.04
N GLU A 31 -11.25 -4.99 10.55
CA GLU A 31 -11.70 -5.35 9.21
C GLU A 31 -12.38 -4.14 8.54
N ARG A 32 -12.20 -4.01 7.23
CA ARG A 32 -12.77 -2.98 6.37
C ARG A 32 -13.47 -3.66 5.20
N ALA A 33 -14.79 -3.53 5.14
CA ALA A 33 -15.59 -4.12 4.07
C ALA A 33 -15.46 -3.37 2.74
N PHE A 34 -15.26 -2.05 2.77
CA PHE A 34 -15.23 -1.21 1.58
C PHE A 34 -14.24 -0.06 1.72
N LEU A 35 -13.59 0.31 0.62
CA LEU A 35 -12.81 1.53 0.47
C LEU A 35 -13.31 2.29 -0.75
N SER A 36 -13.58 3.59 -0.62
CA SER A 36 -14.12 4.37 -1.73
C SER A 36 -13.18 4.39 -2.94
N GLN A 37 -13.75 4.43 -4.15
CA GLN A 37 -12.97 4.45 -5.39
C GLN A 37 -12.03 5.67 -5.46
N SER A 38 -12.44 6.83 -4.91
CA SER A 38 -11.58 8.01 -4.83
C SER A 38 -10.29 7.72 -4.06
N ILE A 39 -10.40 7.12 -2.87
CA ILE A 39 -9.23 6.81 -2.04
C ILE A 39 -8.36 5.75 -2.73
N GLN A 40 -8.97 4.74 -3.37
CA GLN A 40 -8.24 3.76 -4.16
C GLN A 40 -7.42 4.40 -5.28
N ASN A 41 -8.04 5.30 -6.05
CA ASN A 41 -7.38 6.00 -7.16
C ASN A 41 -6.26 6.93 -6.67
N GLU A 42 -6.49 7.64 -5.56
CA GLU A 42 -5.50 8.50 -4.93
C GLU A 42 -4.29 7.68 -4.46
N PHE A 43 -4.53 6.60 -3.70
CA PHE A 43 -3.47 5.72 -3.24
C PHE A 43 -2.69 5.12 -4.41
N ALA A 44 -3.37 4.65 -5.45
CA ALA A 44 -2.72 4.08 -6.62
C ALA A 44 -1.86 5.09 -7.39
N THR A 45 -2.24 6.38 -7.36
CA THR A 45 -1.44 7.47 -7.94
C THR A 45 -0.19 7.74 -7.10
N VAL A 46 -0.31 7.74 -5.77
CA VAL A 46 0.83 7.92 -4.89
C VAL A 46 1.77 6.71 -4.96
N ALA A 47 1.25 5.49 -4.93
CA ALA A 47 2.06 4.26 -5.03
C ALA A 47 2.93 4.22 -6.30
N GLU A 48 2.42 4.75 -7.42
CA GLU A 48 3.18 4.90 -8.66
C GLU A 48 4.44 5.77 -8.47
N LYS A 49 4.38 6.82 -7.64
CA LYS A 49 5.55 7.69 -7.36
C LYS A 49 6.65 6.95 -6.59
N TYR A 50 6.29 5.94 -5.81
CA TYR A 50 7.21 5.18 -4.95
C TYR A 50 7.66 3.85 -5.57
N LYS A 51 7.22 3.52 -6.78
CA LYS A 51 7.41 2.20 -7.40
C LYS A 51 8.87 1.75 -7.52
N ASP A 52 9.80 2.69 -7.65
CA ASP A 52 11.23 2.39 -7.78
C ASP A 52 11.98 2.41 -6.44
N THR A 53 11.28 2.67 -5.33
CA THR A 53 11.82 2.66 -3.96
C THR A 53 11.52 1.38 -3.20
N LEU A 54 10.78 0.45 -3.83
CA LEU A 54 10.33 -0.80 -3.24
C LEU A 54 11.50 -1.73 -2.99
N LYS A 55 11.35 -2.60 -1.99
CA LYS A 55 12.32 -3.67 -1.78
C LYS A 55 12.33 -4.63 -2.98
N PRO A 56 13.49 -5.23 -3.32
CA PRO A 56 13.60 -6.13 -4.47
C PRO A 56 12.61 -7.30 -4.45
N GLU A 57 12.26 -7.82 -3.28
CA GLU A 57 11.33 -8.92 -3.07
C GLU A 57 9.84 -8.53 -3.15
N THR A 58 9.53 -7.23 -3.09
CA THR A 58 8.14 -6.74 -3.07
C THR A 58 7.41 -7.04 -4.38
N ILE A 59 6.33 -7.82 -4.33
CA ILE A 59 5.43 -8.04 -5.48
C ILE A 59 4.11 -7.28 -5.36
N LYS A 60 3.77 -6.81 -4.16
CA LYS A 60 2.51 -6.14 -3.88
C LYS A 60 2.69 -5.04 -2.85
N VAL A 61 1.99 -3.93 -3.04
CA VAL A 61 1.92 -2.81 -2.09
C VAL A 61 0.46 -2.61 -1.69
N ALA A 62 0.17 -2.74 -0.39
CA ALA A 62 -1.18 -2.67 0.14
C ALA A 62 -1.37 -1.48 1.09
N MET A 63 -2.34 -0.60 0.81
CA MET A 63 -2.70 0.50 1.72
C MET A 63 -3.31 -0.04 3.01
N LYS A 64 -2.61 0.13 4.13
CA LYS A 64 -3.11 -0.19 5.47
C LYS A 64 -4.05 0.91 5.96
N GLU A 65 -3.56 2.15 5.96
CA GLU A 65 -4.29 3.32 6.43
C GLU A 65 -4.38 4.37 5.32
N ALA A 66 -5.57 4.95 5.15
CA ALA A 66 -5.78 6.07 4.25
C ALA A 66 -4.98 7.29 4.73
N GLU A 67 -4.98 8.36 3.95
CA GLU A 67 -4.24 9.57 4.27
C GLU A 67 -4.61 10.12 5.67
N HIS A 68 -3.63 10.22 6.56
CA HIS A 68 -3.80 10.74 7.93
C HIS A 68 -2.51 11.41 8.42
N PRO A 69 -2.59 12.35 9.38
CA PRO A 69 -1.46 12.75 10.19
C PRO A 69 -1.27 11.77 11.36
N SER A 70 -0.08 11.77 11.96
CA SER A 70 0.20 11.11 13.23
C SER A 70 0.80 12.11 14.23
N GLN A 71 0.88 11.73 15.51
CA GLN A 71 1.44 12.60 16.54
C GLN A 71 2.91 12.96 16.27
N ASN A 72 3.68 12.03 15.71
CA ASN A 72 5.11 12.19 15.44
C ASN A 72 5.40 12.62 13.99
N ASP A 73 4.41 12.53 13.10
CA ASP A 73 4.48 13.00 11.72
C ASP A 73 3.18 13.74 11.37
N PRO A 74 3.16 15.07 11.51
CA PRO A 74 1.96 15.86 11.23
C PRO A 74 1.67 15.98 9.74
N VAL A 75 2.60 15.59 8.86
CA VAL A 75 2.39 15.59 7.42
C VAL A 75 1.45 14.45 7.07
N ARG A 76 0.44 14.75 6.26
CA ARG A 76 -0.52 13.75 5.80
C ARG A 76 0.15 12.70 4.92
N HIS A 77 -0.05 11.43 5.26
CA HIS A 77 0.52 10.31 4.52
C HIS A 77 -0.42 9.11 4.53
N PHE A 78 -0.29 8.26 3.53
CA PHE A 78 -0.80 6.90 3.56
C PHE A 78 0.19 6.01 4.28
N THR A 79 -0.30 5.00 5.01
CA THR A 79 0.55 3.90 5.50
C THR A 79 0.34 2.69 4.60
N ALA A 80 1.41 2.16 4.04
CA ALA A 80 1.38 1.03 3.12
C ALA A 80 2.28 -0.10 3.60
N PHE A 81 1.86 -1.33 3.34
CA PHE A 81 2.70 -2.52 3.45
C PHE A 81 3.29 -2.89 2.10
N GLU A 82 4.54 -3.30 2.12
CA GLU A 82 5.15 -4.06 1.04
C GLU A 82 5.06 -5.54 1.37
N LEU A 83 4.63 -6.33 0.40
CA LEU A 83 4.35 -7.76 0.53
C LEU A 83 5.18 -8.53 -0.50
N ASP A 84 5.78 -9.63 -0.06
CA ASP A 84 6.43 -10.62 -0.93
C ASP A 84 5.41 -11.60 -1.53
N GLU A 85 5.91 -12.63 -2.23
CA GLU A 85 5.07 -13.61 -2.94
C GLU A 85 4.22 -14.48 -2.02
N ASP A 86 4.67 -14.67 -0.79
CA ASP A 86 3.98 -15.42 0.26
C ASP A 86 3.05 -14.53 1.10
N GLU A 87 2.87 -13.27 0.69
CA GLU A 87 2.15 -12.21 1.42
C GLU A 87 2.71 -11.87 2.80
N ASN A 88 4.00 -12.11 3.05
CA ASN A 88 4.65 -11.61 4.25
C ASN A 88 4.89 -10.11 4.13
N VAL A 89 4.70 -9.39 5.23
CA VAL A 89 5.03 -7.96 5.29
C VAL A 89 6.54 -7.78 5.38
N VAL A 90 7.17 -7.39 4.28
CA VAL A 90 8.61 -7.15 4.20
C VAL A 90 8.98 -5.70 4.56
N ALA A 91 8.04 -4.77 4.43
CA ALA A 91 8.20 -3.39 4.90
C ALA A 91 6.87 -2.72 5.22
N SER A 92 6.92 -1.69 6.07
CA SER A 92 5.83 -0.74 6.28
C SER A 92 6.38 0.66 6.02
N LYS A 93 5.76 1.42 5.11
CA LYS A 93 6.24 2.74 4.67
C LYS A 93 5.13 3.78 4.70
N HIS A 94 5.53 5.04 4.89
CA HIS A 94 4.68 6.20 4.71
C HIS A 94 4.82 6.73 3.28
N TYR A 95 3.68 6.92 2.62
CA TYR A 95 3.58 7.42 1.24
C TYR A 95 2.94 8.80 1.27
N TYR A 96 3.70 9.80 0.85
CA TYR A 96 3.30 11.21 0.87
C TYR A 96 2.77 11.62 -0.51
N LYS A 97 1.76 12.50 -0.52
CA LYS A 97 1.20 13.04 -1.78
C LYS A 97 2.15 13.99 -2.47
#